data_AF-A0A242NVS8-F1
#
_entry.id   AF-A0A242NVS8-F1
#
_cell.length_a   1.000
_cell.length_b   1.000
_cell.length_c   1.000
_cell.angle_alpha   90.00
_cell.angle_beta   90.00
_cell.angle_gamma   90.00
#
_symmetry.space_group_name_H-M   'P 1'
#
loop_
_entity.id
_entity.type
_entity.pdbx_description
1 polymer ?
#
loop_
_entity_poly.entity_id
_entity_poly.type
_entity_poly.pdbx_seq_one_letter_code
_entity_poly.pdbx_strand_id
1 'polypeptide(L)'
;MAVKFRKRIKIIPGVNINLSSKGASVSLGGRGASINIGKKGIYGNLSLPGSGLSYRTKLSSNERKNAIDLAQNSINESITIRVRINDDGTIEYLNSNDDSYLPNNIVASFKKNNKETLISMFKEACQKFNDGLEQLDKIHLTALPPSDTRIYHVKTFSSPPPKKQLRQPTLLSKILPFVEKKRLKINDSLESEYIKKLNIWNTNKEEFEKNEEIIANKINILLASGDEDTVNSELVTLLSNIHFPKETNVNFELNQNNLILDIDLPEIEDIPDKKYTASESSLRISVKTISDTEKRKIYMTHIHSIIFRIIADVFGLIPTIEKITLSAYSQRPNVQTGEIEDQYLVSVNVEKSSWKSINFNNIENINVVECFEQFELVRNMTKTGLFKPIIPFATLNKDNDEIEEDLINKFQLSDNDENLNSQLLEPQDQVKKLIHPNKWLIIGITLFPYIFSWFTLNKGYSNLVRLISFIWMIVFIAICISD
;
A
#
# COMPACT_ATOMS: atom_id res chain seq x y z
N MET A 1 60.36 -12.51 -63.67
CA MET A 1 60.14 -11.19 -63.02
C MET A 1 58.71 -10.75 -63.29
N ALA A 2 57.88 -10.60 -62.26
CA ALA A 2 56.48 -10.20 -62.45
C ALA A 2 56.33 -8.68 -62.31
N VAL A 3 56.01 -7.98 -63.41
CA VAL A 3 55.67 -6.56 -63.40
C VAL A 3 54.35 -6.38 -62.64
N LYS A 4 54.38 -5.63 -61.53
CA LYS A 4 53.20 -5.38 -60.70
C LYS A 4 52.59 -4.02 -61.07
N PHE A 5 51.43 -4.05 -61.70
CA PHE A 5 50.65 -2.82 -61.97
C PHE A 5 49.97 -2.31 -60.70
N ARG A 6 50.20 -1.03 -60.37
CA ARG A 6 49.50 -0.28 -59.34
C ARG A 6 49.31 1.17 -59.79
N LYS A 7 48.07 1.68 -59.75
CA LYS A 7 47.71 3.08 -60.04
C LYS A 7 46.94 3.66 -58.86
N ARG A 8 47.36 4.82 -58.35
CA ARG A 8 46.67 5.55 -57.28
C ARG A 8 46.03 6.81 -57.86
N ILE A 9 44.74 6.98 -57.64
CA ILE A 9 43.94 8.09 -58.15
C ILE A 9 43.40 8.85 -56.95
N LYS A 10 43.72 10.14 -56.83
CA LYS A 10 43.16 11.02 -55.80
C LYS A 10 41.84 11.58 -56.30
N ILE A 11 40.77 11.42 -55.53
CA ILE A 11 39.44 11.90 -55.92
C ILE A 11 39.20 13.27 -55.27
N ILE A 12 39.38 13.36 -53.95
CA ILE A 12 39.32 14.60 -53.16
C ILE A 12 40.38 14.55 -52.05
N PRO A 13 40.74 15.68 -51.39
CA PRO A 13 41.64 15.67 -50.24
C PRO A 13 41.20 14.65 -49.18
N GLY A 14 42.10 13.72 -48.82
CA GLY A 14 41.80 12.66 -47.85
C GLY A 14 41.14 11.40 -48.43
N VAL A 15 40.76 11.35 -49.71
CA VAL A 15 40.17 10.13 -50.32
C VAL A 15 40.92 9.74 -51.59
N ASN A 16 41.47 8.51 -51.59
CA ASN A 16 42.22 7.98 -52.72
C ASN A 16 41.72 6.59 -53.10
N ILE A 17 41.66 6.29 -54.40
CA ILE A 17 41.40 4.96 -54.93
C ILE A 17 42.72 4.36 -55.41
N ASN A 18 43.05 3.16 -54.94
CA ASN A 18 44.21 2.40 -55.37
C ASN A 18 43.76 1.19 -56.20
N LEU A 19 44.14 1.17 -57.46
CA LEU A 19 43.92 0.07 -58.38
C LEU A 19 45.21 -0.74 -58.49
N SER A 20 45.11 -2.06 -58.40
CA SER A 20 46.24 -2.97 -58.59
C SER A 20 45.78 -4.23 -59.30
N SER A 21 46.72 -5.05 -59.79
CA SER A 21 46.42 -6.36 -60.38
C SER A 21 45.68 -7.32 -59.44
N LYS A 22 45.64 -7.04 -58.12
CA LYS A 22 44.91 -7.85 -57.12
C LYS A 22 43.53 -7.27 -56.75
N GLY A 23 43.15 -6.13 -57.33
CA GLY A 23 41.85 -5.47 -57.11
C GLY A 23 41.96 -3.98 -56.74
N ALA A 24 40.78 -3.35 -56.63
CA ALA A 24 40.61 -1.96 -56.20
C ALA A 24 40.48 -1.86 -54.67
N SER A 25 40.96 -0.75 -54.12
CA SER A 25 40.79 -0.39 -52.70
C SER A 25 40.66 1.11 -52.53
N VAL A 26 39.89 1.54 -51.53
CA VAL A 26 39.67 2.95 -51.19
C VAL A 26 40.37 3.27 -49.87
N SER A 27 41.14 4.35 -49.86
CA SER A 27 41.79 4.91 -48.67
C SER A 27 41.07 6.20 -48.28
N LEU A 28 40.51 6.25 -47.07
CA LEU A 28 39.92 7.44 -46.47
C LEU A 28 40.76 7.88 -45.26
N GLY A 29 41.28 9.11 -45.27
CA GLY A 29 42.03 9.71 -44.17
C GLY A 29 43.29 10.48 -44.59
N GLY A 30 43.81 11.29 -43.67
CA GLY A 30 44.97 12.16 -43.85
C GLY A 30 46.29 11.56 -43.34
N ARG A 31 47.36 12.36 -43.34
CA ARG A 31 48.65 11.94 -42.75
C ARG A 31 48.47 11.75 -41.25
N GLY A 32 48.70 10.54 -40.76
CA GLY A 32 48.62 10.21 -39.33
C GLY A 32 47.51 9.24 -38.97
N ALA A 33 46.38 9.25 -39.68
CA ALA A 33 45.28 8.30 -39.45
C ALA A 33 44.52 8.04 -40.77
N SER A 34 44.41 6.79 -41.19
CA SER A 34 43.67 6.42 -42.40
C SER A 34 43.08 5.02 -42.36
N ILE A 35 41.92 4.87 -42.99
CA ILE A 35 41.18 3.62 -43.14
C ILE A 35 41.29 3.15 -44.59
N ASN A 36 41.68 1.89 -44.77
CA ASN A 36 41.79 1.24 -46.08
C ASN A 36 40.73 0.16 -46.21
N ILE A 37 39.87 0.30 -47.22
CA ILE A 37 38.78 -0.60 -47.54
C ILE A 37 39.10 -1.30 -48.86
N GLY A 38 39.12 -2.64 -48.88
CA GLY A 38 39.32 -3.40 -50.11
C GLY A 38 38.98 -4.87 -49.96
N LYS A 39 39.17 -5.64 -51.03
CA LYS A 39 38.77 -7.07 -51.11
C LYS A 39 39.28 -7.97 -49.97
N LYS A 40 40.38 -7.60 -49.30
CA LYS A 40 40.97 -8.38 -48.19
C LYS A 40 40.45 -8.01 -46.80
N GLY A 41 39.54 -7.03 -46.73
CA GLY A 41 38.96 -6.51 -45.49
C GLY A 41 39.29 -5.04 -45.23
N ILE A 42 38.71 -4.51 -44.16
CA ILE A 42 38.89 -3.13 -43.71
C ILE A 42 40.06 -3.07 -42.73
N TYR A 43 40.95 -2.10 -42.90
CA TYR A 43 42.12 -1.90 -42.04
C TYR A 43 42.23 -0.45 -41.60
N GLY A 44 42.37 -0.22 -40.29
CA GLY A 44 42.70 1.08 -39.71
C GLY A 44 44.22 1.22 -39.53
N ASN A 45 44.78 2.36 -39.93
CA ASN A 45 46.19 2.67 -39.79
C ASN A 45 46.32 3.97 -39.00
N LEU A 46 47.11 3.95 -37.94
CA LEU A 46 47.44 5.08 -37.10
C LEU A 46 48.96 5.23 -37.10
N SER A 47 49.47 6.45 -37.22
CA SER A 47 50.91 6.70 -37.25
C SER A 47 51.21 8.08 -36.71
N LEU A 48 52.25 8.19 -35.89
CA LEU A 48 52.69 9.48 -35.35
C LEU A 48 53.65 10.14 -36.36
N PRO A 49 53.28 11.25 -37.01
CA PRO A 49 54.10 11.88 -38.05
C PRO A 49 55.49 12.29 -37.50
N GLY A 50 56.57 11.95 -38.23
CA GLY A 50 57.94 12.29 -37.82
C GLY A 50 58.60 11.34 -36.80
N SER A 51 57.86 10.38 -36.24
CA SER A 51 58.39 9.45 -35.21
C SER A 51 58.78 8.06 -35.72
N GLY A 52 58.38 7.68 -36.93
CA GLY A 52 58.55 6.32 -37.46
C GLY A 52 57.60 5.25 -36.88
N LEU A 53 56.80 5.58 -35.85
CA LEU A 53 55.87 4.65 -35.22
C LEU A 53 54.53 4.58 -35.98
N SER A 54 54.14 3.37 -36.40
CA SER A 54 52.85 3.10 -37.02
C SER A 54 52.20 1.83 -36.48
N TYR A 55 50.89 1.89 -36.26
CA TYR A 55 50.05 0.79 -35.80
C TYR A 55 48.95 0.54 -36.84
N ARG A 56 48.87 -0.70 -37.33
CA ARG A 56 47.84 -1.12 -38.29
C ARG A 56 47.05 -2.27 -37.69
N THR A 57 45.74 -2.11 -37.61
CA THR A 57 44.82 -3.16 -37.17
C THR A 57 43.81 -3.51 -38.25
N LYS A 58 43.47 -4.80 -38.34
CA LYS A 58 42.41 -5.28 -39.23
C LYS A 58 41.08 -5.13 -38.50
N LEU A 59 40.21 -4.27 -39.02
CA LEU A 59 38.89 -3.99 -38.45
C LEU A 59 37.84 -5.03 -38.90
N SER A 60 38.25 -6.05 -39.64
CA SER A 60 37.41 -7.17 -40.06
C SER A 60 38.03 -8.47 -39.58
N SER A 61 37.57 -8.94 -38.44
CA SER A 61 37.96 -10.23 -37.85
C SER A 61 36.71 -11.08 -37.61
N ASN A 62 36.64 -12.18 -38.34
CA ASN A 62 36.01 -13.45 -37.97
C ASN A 62 34.58 -13.42 -37.38
N GLU A 63 33.59 -12.95 -38.14
CA GLU A 63 32.16 -13.13 -37.84
C GLU A 63 31.62 -14.54 -38.16
N ARG A 64 32.42 -15.58 -37.98
CA ARG A 64 31.94 -16.98 -37.93
C ARG A 64 32.08 -17.63 -36.55
N LYS A 65 32.67 -16.92 -35.58
CA LYS A 65 32.43 -17.15 -34.15
C LYS A 65 31.40 -16.16 -33.57
N ASN A 66 31.12 -15.07 -34.30
CA ASN A 66 30.12 -14.09 -33.89
C ASN A 66 28.67 -14.42 -34.29
N ALA A 67 28.38 -15.55 -34.93
CA ALA A 67 26.98 -16.01 -35.02
C ALA A 67 26.51 -16.67 -33.71
N ILE A 68 27.45 -17.03 -32.83
CA ILE A 68 27.17 -17.47 -31.46
C ILE A 68 27.32 -16.27 -30.50
N ASP A 69 28.30 -15.38 -30.72
CA ASP A 69 28.50 -14.18 -29.87
C ASP A 69 27.65 -12.93 -30.21
N LEU A 70 27.09 -12.76 -31.42
CA LEU A 70 26.14 -11.65 -31.74
C LEU A 70 24.68 -12.01 -31.37
N ALA A 71 24.40 -13.29 -31.09
CA ALA A 71 23.22 -13.69 -30.34
C ALA A 71 23.39 -13.46 -28.82
N GLN A 72 24.64 -13.32 -28.36
CA GLN A 72 24.97 -13.11 -26.94
C GLN A 72 25.30 -11.66 -26.57
N ASN A 73 25.66 -10.79 -27.51
CA ASN A 73 26.01 -9.38 -27.23
C ASN A 73 24.92 -8.34 -27.56
N SER A 74 23.66 -8.79 -27.68
CA SER A 74 22.47 -7.92 -27.59
C SER A 74 21.62 -8.18 -26.33
N ILE A 75 22.13 -8.92 -25.34
CA ILE A 75 21.52 -9.03 -24.00
C ILE A 75 22.62 -9.02 -22.93
N ASN A 76 23.23 -7.86 -22.71
CA ASN A 76 23.81 -7.50 -21.41
C ASN A 76 22.91 -6.46 -20.71
N GLU A 77 21.61 -6.51 -21.00
CA GLU A 77 20.60 -6.10 -20.05
C GLU A 77 20.22 -7.35 -19.28
N SER A 78 20.29 -7.31 -17.95
CA SER A 78 19.71 -8.35 -17.11
C SER A 78 18.20 -8.38 -17.36
N ILE A 79 17.73 -9.25 -18.25
CA ILE A 79 16.31 -9.39 -18.54
C ILE A 79 15.64 -9.92 -17.28
N THR A 80 14.86 -9.07 -16.64
CA THR A 80 14.01 -9.46 -15.51
C THR A 80 12.73 -10.03 -16.07
N ILE A 81 12.43 -11.28 -15.73
CA ILE A 81 11.26 -12.02 -16.24
C ILE A 81 10.17 -11.95 -15.19
N ARG A 82 9.02 -11.37 -15.55
CA ARG A 82 7.80 -11.42 -14.76
C ARG A 82 7.01 -12.68 -15.15
N VAL A 83 6.61 -13.46 -14.16
CA VAL A 83 5.75 -14.63 -14.38
C VAL A 83 4.34 -14.28 -13.90
N ARG A 84 3.36 -14.27 -14.81
CA ARG A 84 1.96 -14.02 -14.51
C ARG A 84 1.19 -15.34 -14.55
N ILE A 85 0.38 -15.59 -13.53
CA ILE A 85 -0.53 -16.73 -13.45
C ILE A 85 -1.94 -16.16 -13.65
N ASN A 86 -2.66 -16.63 -14.65
CA ASN A 86 -4.03 -16.21 -14.95
C ASN A 86 -5.05 -17.07 -14.19
N ASP A 87 -6.30 -16.63 -14.14
CA ASP A 87 -7.39 -17.28 -13.37
C ASP A 87 -7.75 -18.69 -13.85
N ASP A 88 -7.38 -19.04 -15.08
CA ASP A 88 -7.55 -20.38 -15.68
C ASP A 88 -6.34 -21.29 -15.45
N GLY A 89 -5.30 -20.79 -14.77
CA GLY A 89 -4.05 -21.51 -14.49
C GLY A 89 -3.03 -21.44 -15.61
N THR A 90 -3.27 -20.67 -16.67
CA THR A 90 -2.26 -20.40 -17.69
C THR A 90 -1.15 -19.51 -17.14
N ILE A 91 0.08 -19.72 -17.64
CA ILE A 91 1.28 -19.03 -17.14
C ILE A 91 1.93 -18.27 -18.28
N GLU A 92 2.01 -16.96 -18.12
CA GLU A 92 2.67 -16.04 -19.05
C GLU A 92 4.06 -15.64 -18.53
N TYR A 93 5.02 -15.55 -19.43
CA TYR A 93 6.39 -15.12 -19.15
C TYR A 93 6.64 -13.82 -19.91
N LEU A 94 6.65 -12.72 -19.16
CA LEU A 94 6.68 -11.37 -19.69
C LEU A 94 8.00 -10.69 -19.33
N ASN A 95 8.41 -9.75 -20.17
CA ASN A 95 9.49 -8.84 -19.83
C ASN A 95 9.00 -7.86 -18.74
N SER A 96 9.72 -7.75 -17.63
CA SER A 96 9.30 -6.94 -16.48
C SER A 96 9.25 -5.43 -16.76
N ASN A 97 9.89 -4.95 -17.83
CA ASN A 97 9.98 -3.52 -18.15
C ASN A 97 8.81 -3.01 -18.99
N ASP A 98 8.25 -3.85 -19.87
CA ASP A 98 7.24 -3.45 -20.86
C ASP A 98 6.05 -4.42 -20.98
N ASP A 99 6.00 -5.46 -20.13
CA ASP A 99 5.00 -6.53 -20.13
C ASP A 99 4.84 -7.25 -21.49
N SER A 100 5.83 -7.16 -22.37
CA SER A 100 5.83 -7.85 -23.65
C SER A 100 6.14 -9.34 -23.51
N TYR A 101 5.59 -10.15 -24.41
CA TYR A 101 5.87 -11.59 -24.45
C TYR A 101 7.32 -11.87 -24.82
N LEU A 102 7.96 -12.76 -24.04
CA LEU A 102 9.33 -13.17 -24.29
C LEU A 102 9.40 -14.20 -25.44
N PRO A 103 10.44 -14.13 -26.29
CA PRO A 103 10.72 -15.16 -27.29
C PRO A 103 10.77 -16.58 -26.72
N ASN A 104 10.19 -17.56 -27.42
CA ASN A 104 10.07 -18.96 -26.98
C ASN A 104 11.40 -19.61 -26.57
N ASN A 105 12.50 -19.26 -27.24
CA ASN A 105 13.84 -19.75 -26.93
C ASN A 105 14.35 -19.26 -25.57
N ILE A 106 14.05 -18.02 -25.19
CA ILE A 106 14.41 -17.44 -23.88
C ILE A 106 13.55 -18.05 -22.79
N VAL A 107 12.24 -18.21 -23.03
CA VAL A 107 11.33 -18.86 -22.08
C VAL A 107 11.74 -20.32 -21.85
N ALA A 108 12.11 -21.06 -22.90
CA ALA A 108 12.53 -22.46 -22.79
C ALA A 108 13.83 -22.62 -21.98
N SER A 109 14.83 -21.76 -22.20
CA SER A 109 16.08 -21.80 -21.43
C SER A 109 15.86 -21.38 -19.97
N PHE A 110 15.06 -20.34 -19.73
CA PHE A 110 14.68 -19.89 -18.39
C PHE A 110 13.97 -21.00 -17.59
N LYS A 111 12.95 -21.64 -18.20
CA LYS A 111 12.22 -22.77 -17.59
C LYS A 111 13.13 -23.95 -17.26
N LYS A 112 14.08 -24.28 -18.15
CA LYS A 112 15.02 -25.39 -17.95
C LYS A 112 15.99 -25.12 -16.81
N ASN A 113 16.52 -23.90 -16.73
CA ASN A 113 17.55 -23.54 -15.76
C ASN A 113 16.99 -23.22 -14.36
N ASN A 114 15.72 -22.79 -14.28
CA ASN A 114 15.09 -22.35 -13.02
C ASN A 114 13.89 -23.23 -12.63
N LYS A 115 13.85 -24.49 -13.08
CA LYS A 115 12.68 -25.35 -12.93
C LYS A 115 12.24 -25.50 -11.46
N GLU A 116 13.19 -25.79 -10.56
CA GLU A 116 12.91 -25.99 -9.13
C GLU A 116 12.39 -24.71 -8.47
N THR A 117 13.04 -23.57 -8.73
CA THR A 117 12.61 -22.26 -8.25
C THR A 117 11.22 -21.87 -8.76
N LEU A 118 10.92 -22.16 -10.03
CA LEU A 118 9.60 -21.90 -10.59
C LEU A 118 8.52 -22.80 -9.97
N ILE A 119 8.84 -24.06 -9.67
CA ILE A 119 7.91 -24.95 -8.96
C ILE A 119 7.63 -24.40 -7.56
N SER A 120 8.67 -23.99 -6.80
CA SER A 120 8.45 -23.40 -5.47
C SER A 120 7.65 -22.10 -5.53
N MET A 121 7.94 -21.23 -6.50
CA MET A 121 7.16 -20.00 -6.74
C MET A 121 5.70 -20.29 -7.09
N PHE A 122 5.42 -21.31 -7.92
CA PHE A 122 4.05 -21.68 -8.26
C PHE A 122 3.30 -22.27 -7.07
N LYS A 123 3.97 -23.04 -6.21
CA LYS A 123 3.39 -23.52 -4.95
C LYS A 123 3.01 -22.36 -4.04
N GLU A 124 3.92 -21.39 -3.84
CA GLU A 124 3.66 -20.20 -3.03
C GLU A 124 2.52 -19.36 -3.63
N ALA A 125 2.47 -19.19 -4.95
CA ALA A 125 1.38 -18.46 -5.60
C ALA A 125 0.03 -19.19 -5.49
N CYS A 126 0.00 -20.51 -5.69
CA CYS A 126 -1.21 -21.30 -5.48
C CYS A 126 -1.67 -21.27 -4.03
N GLN A 127 -0.73 -21.27 -3.07
CA GLN A 127 -1.03 -21.08 -1.66
C GLN A 127 -1.69 -19.72 -1.45
N LYS A 128 -1.10 -18.61 -1.93
CA LYS A 128 -1.70 -17.27 -1.84
C LYS A 128 -3.10 -17.17 -2.48
N PHE A 129 -3.33 -17.79 -3.63
CA PHE A 129 -4.66 -17.84 -4.25
C PHE A 129 -5.66 -18.65 -3.41
N ASN A 130 -5.21 -19.71 -2.74
CA ASN A 130 -6.04 -20.52 -1.87
C ASN A 130 -6.09 -20.00 -0.42
N ASP A 131 -5.23 -19.06 -0.01
CA ASP A 131 -5.18 -18.52 1.35
C ASP A 131 -6.55 -17.91 1.72
N GLY A 132 -7.21 -17.28 0.75
CA GLY A 132 -8.56 -16.77 0.90
C GLY A 132 -9.61 -17.85 1.15
N LEU A 133 -9.35 -19.14 0.88
CA LEU A 133 -10.19 -20.28 1.29
C LEU A 133 -9.79 -20.81 2.67
N GLU A 134 -8.49 -20.87 2.95
CA GLU A 134 -7.99 -21.36 4.24
C GLU A 134 -8.33 -20.43 5.41
N GLN A 135 -8.34 -19.11 5.17
CA GLN A 135 -8.68 -18.10 6.17
C GLN A 135 -10.15 -18.18 6.61
N LEU A 136 -11.06 -18.65 5.73
CA LEU A 136 -12.49 -18.73 6.02
C LEU A 136 -12.80 -19.73 7.12
N ASP A 137 -12.09 -20.85 7.13
CA ASP A 137 -12.25 -21.93 8.10
C ASP A 137 -11.60 -21.58 9.45
N LYS A 138 -10.49 -20.83 9.42
CA LYS A 138 -9.56 -20.69 10.55
C LYS A 138 -9.74 -19.44 11.41
N ILE A 139 -10.70 -18.56 11.10
CA ILE A 139 -10.86 -17.29 11.84
C ILE A 139 -11.11 -17.48 13.35
N HIS A 140 -11.76 -18.58 13.74
CA HIS A 140 -12.00 -18.91 15.15
C HIS A 140 -10.72 -19.29 15.91
N LEU A 141 -9.64 -19.70 15.24
CA LEU A 141 -8.42 -20.21 15.91
C LEU A 141 -7.69 -19.16 16.75
N THR A 142 -7.86 -17.89 16.42
CA THR A 142 -7.24 -16.78 17.14
C THR A 142 -8.12 -16.27 18.29
N ALA A 143 -9.29 -16.89 18.52
CA ALA A 143 -10.32 -16.39 19.43
C ALA A 143 -9.88 -16.44 20.90
N LEU A 144 -10.35 -15.48 21.69
CA LEU A 144 -9.96 -15.37 23.09
C LEU A 144 -10.80 -16.31 23.99
N PRO A 145 -10.18 -16.97 24.99
CA PRO A 145 -10.94 -17.69 26.00
C PRO A 145 -11.78 -16.72 26.85
N PRO A 146 -12.94 -17.15 27.37
CA PRO A 146 -13.75 -16.30 28.23
C PRO A 146 -12.99 -15.90 29.49
N SER A 147 -13.14 -14.65 29.91
CA SER A 147 -12.51 -14.14 31.11
C SER A 147 -13.50 -13.37 31.98
N ASP A 148 -13.39 -13.61 33.30
CA ASP A 148 -14.10 -12.82 34.32
C ASP A 148 -13.27 -11.62 34.80
N THR A 149 -12.02 -11.51 34.34
CA THR A 149 -11.09 -10.46 34.76
C THR A 149 -10.36 -9.87 33.57
N ARG A 150 -10.00 -8.59 33.65
CA ARG A 150 -9.13 -7.95 32.68
C ARG A 150 -7.91 -7.41 33.42
N ILE A 151 -6.79 -8.13 33.33
CA ILE A 151 -5.53 -7.70 33.96
C ILE A 151 -4.77 -6.85 32.95
N TYR A 152 -4.74 -5.53 33.18
CA TYR A 152 -3.89 -4.64 32.42
C TYR A 152 -2.53 -4.51 33.08
N HIS A 153 -1.47 -4.85 32.34
CA HIS A 153 -0.11 -4.54 32.75
C HIS A 153 0.30 -3.22 32.14
N VAL A 154 0.37 -2.18 32.99
CA VAL A 154 0.87 -0.86 32.62
C VAL A 154 2.23 -1.01 31.95
N LYS A 155 2.33 -0.54 30.71
CA LYS A 155 3.57 -0.60 29.95
C LYS A 155 4.50 0.51 30.40
N THR A 156 5.80 0.26 30.29
CA THR A 156 6.83 1.28 30.56
C THR A 156 7.27 1.95 29.27
N PHE A 157 7.51 3.26 29.31
CA PHE A 157 8.03 4.00 28.17
C PHE A 157 9.40 3.46 27.73
N SER A 158 9.50 2.94 26.51
CA SER A 158 10.64 2.16 26.03
C SER A 158 11.83 3.00 25.54
N SER A 159 11.60 4.27 25.23
CA SER A 159 12.65 5.16 24.70
C SER A 159 13.56 5.65 25.83
N PRO A 160 14.88 5.39 25.78
CA PRO A 160 15.80 5.84 26.82
C PRO A 160 15.99 7.37 26.77
N PRO A 161 16.25 8.02 27.93
CA PRO A 161 16.46 9.46 27.96
C PRO A 161 17.70 9.86 27.14
N PRO A 162 17.67 11.04 26.47
CA PRO A 162 18.83 11.53 25.74
C PRO A 162 20.03 11.71 26.67
N LYS A 163 21.23 11.44 26.16
CA LYS A 163 22.48 11.57 26.95
C LYS A 163 23.16 12.91 26.66
N LYS A 164 23.56 13.63 27.70
CA LYS A 164 24.33 14.88 27.59
C LYS A 164 25.76 14.57 27.12
N GLN A 165 26.17 15.11 25.97
CA GLN A 165 27.50 14.90 25.40
C GLN A 165 28.21 16.25 25.21
N LEU A 166 28.98 16.68 26.23
CA LEU A 166 29.79 17.89 26.15
C LEU A 166 31.22 17.57 25.70
N ARG A 167 31.82 18.47 24.90
CA ARG A 167 33.24 18.36 24.53
C ARG A 167 34.12 18.70 25.73
N GLN A 168 35.04 17.80 26.02
CA GLN A 168 36.03 17.97 27.08
C GLN A 168 37.16 18.91 26.66
N PRO A 169 37.80 19.62 27.61
CA PRO A 169 38.95 20.47 27.32
C PRO A 169 40.14 19.63 26.82
N THR A 170 40.87 20.17 25.84
CA THR A 170 42.08 19.55 25.27
C THR A 170 43.33 20.30 25.71
N LEU A 171 44.54 19.74 25.51
CA LEU A 171 45.79 20.42 25.86
C LEU A 171 45.93 21.80 25.19
N LEU A 172 45.48 21.93 23.93
CA LEU A 172 45.47 23.21 23.20
C LEU A 172 44.45 24.21 23.76
N SER A 173 43.32 23.75 24.30
CA SER A 173 42.31 24.65 24.88
C SER A 173 42.75 25.24 26.22
N LYS A 174 43.67 24.59 26.93
CA LYS A 174 44.31 25.15 28.15
C LYS A 174 45.32 26.26 27.87
N ILE A 175 45.90 26.27 26.66
CA ILE A 175 47.00 27.18 26.29
C ILE A 175 46.52 28.34 25.41
N LEU A 176 45.51 28.13 24.55
CA LEU A 176 45.04 29.11 23.55
C LEU A 176 43.60 29.58 23.87
N PRO A 177 43.40 30.85 24.30
CA PRO A 177 42.08 31.35 24.71
C PRO A 177 40.99 31.28 23.64
N PHE A 178 41.36 31.43 22.36
CA PHE A 178 40.40 31.37 21.25
C PHE A 178 39.88 29.94 20.99
N VAL A 179 40.71 28.92 21.25
CA VAL A 179 40.32 27.50 21.14
C VAL A 179 39.31 27.15 22.24
N GLU A 180 39.55 27.62 23.45
CA GLU A 180 38.63 27.48 24.58
C GLU A 180 37.29 28.19 24.33
N LYS A 181 37.33 29.44 23.85
CA LYS A 181 36.13 30.20 23.50
C LYS A 181 35.28 29.50 22.43
N LYS A 182 35.92 28.88 21.42
CA LYS A 182 35.22 28.09 20.39
C LYS A 182 34.61 26.80 20.96
N ARG A 183 35.33 26.10 21.86
CA ARG A 183 34.83 24.90 22.54
C ARG A 183 33.61 25.21 23.40
N LEU A 184 33.65 26.29 24.18
CA LEU A 184 32.53 26.73 25.01
C LEU A 184 31.30 27.02 24.15
N LYS A 185 31.42 27.80 23.07
CA LYS A 185 30.31 28.03 22.12
C LYS A 185 29.69 26.74 21.57
N ILE A 186 30.52 25.75 21.25
CA ILE A 186 30.02 24.45 20.77
C ILE A 186 29.30 23.70 21.89
N ASN A 187 29.84 23.72 23.12
CA ASN A 187 29.17 23.13 24.27
C ASN A 187 27.85 23.83 24.61
N ASP A 188 27.76 25.15 24.49
CA ASP A 188 26.51 25.91 24.67
C ASP A 188 25.46 25.47 23.65
N SER A 189 25.87 25.24 22.40
CA SER A 189 24.98 24.71 21.34
C SER A 189 24.55 23.27 21.61
N LEU A 190 25.49 22.39 22.00
CA LEU A 190 25.19 20.99 22.37
C LEU A 190 24.28 20.90 23.61
N GLU A 191 24.45 21.82 24.57
CA GLU A 191 23.58 21.94 25.73
C GLU A 191 22.17 22.39 25.33
N SER A 192 22.07 23.38 24.43
CA SER A 192 20.78 23.83 23.89
C SER A 192 20.06 22.71 23.12
N GLU A 193 20.79 21.94 22.31
CA GLU A 193 20.25 20.78 21.58
C GLU A 193 19.81 19.66 22.53
N TYR A 194 20.63 19.38 23.56
CA TYR A 194 20.30 18.41 24.60
C TYR A 194 19.01 18.79 25.33
N ILE A 195 18.86 20.06 25.73
CA ILE A 195 17.66 20.56 26.41
C ILE A 195 16.43 20.38 25.52
N LYS A 196 16.52 20.71 24.21
CA LYS A 196 15.44 20.48 23.26
C LYS A 196 15.03 19.02 23.17
N LYS A 197 16.01 18.11 23.01
CA LYS A 197 15.74 16.65 22.95
C LYS A 197 15.15 16.13 24.26
N LEU A 198 15.63 16.62 25.40
CA LEU A 198 15.12 16.24 26.71
C LEU A 198 13.67 16.69 26.90
N ASN A 199 13.32 17.91 26.48
CA ASN A 199 11.95 18.40 26.56
C ASN A 199 11.01 17.55 25.69
N ILE A 200 11.38 17.26 24.44
CA ILE A 200 10.58 16.40 23.55
C ILE A 200 10.40 15.00 24.17
N TRP A 201 11.49 14.42 24.69
CA TRP A 201 11.43 13.11 25.33
C TRP A 201 10.53 13.11 26.57
N ASN A 202 10.61 14.14 27.41
CA ASN A 202 9.73 14.30 28.57
C ASN A 202 8.27 14.43 28.15
N THR A 203 7.95 15.26 27.15
CA THR A 203 6.58 15.42 26.64
C THR A 203 6.02 14.10 26.12
N ASN A 204 6.79 13.35 25.32
CA ASN A 204 6.35 12.05 24.81
C ASN A 204 6.16 11.03 25.94
N LYS A 205 7.04 11.07 26.95
CA LYS A 205 6.92 10.20 28.12
C LYS A 205 5.67 10.52 28.93
N GLU A 206 5.41 11.80 29.19
CA GLU A 206 4.21 12.26 29.92
C GLU A 206 2.92 11.89 29.17
N GLU A 207 2.89 12.06 27.85
CA GLU A 207 1.75 11.66 27.01
C GLU A 207 1.52 10.15 27.06
N PHE A 208 2.58 9.36 26.96
CA PHE A 208 2.51 7.91 27.11
C PHE A 208 1.98 7.51 28.50
N GLU A 209 2.53 8.07 29.57
CA GLU A 209 2.10 7.77 30.95
C GLU A 209 0.63 8.13 31.19
N LYS A 210 0.17 9.27 30.66
CA LYS A 210 -1.25 9.67 30.69
C LYS A 210 -2.14 8.68 29.94
N ASN A 211 -1.73 8.26 28.75
CA ASN A 211 -2.49 7.28 27.96
C ASN A 211 -2.60 5.94 28.68
N GLU A 212 -1.51 5.47 29.29
CA GLU A 212 -1.50 4.24 30.11
C GLU A 212 -2.41 4.36 31.34
N GLU A 213 -2.46 5.52 31.99
CA GLU A 213 -3.37 5.80 33.09
C GLU A 213 -4.84 5.79 32.65
N ILE A 214 -5.15 6.41 31.50
CA ILE A 214 -6.50 6.39 30.90
C ILE A 214 -6.94 4.95 30.62
N ILE A 215 -6.06 4.13 30.02
CA ILE A 215 -6.34 2.72 29.74
C ILE A 215 -6.60 1.95 31.05
N ALA A 216 -5.75 2.13 32.06
CA ALA A 216 -5.91 1.48 33.35
C ALA A 216 -7.23 1.89 34.03
N ASN A 217 -7.59 3.17 34.01
CA ASN A 217 -8.85 3.67 34.56
C ASN A 217 -10.06 3.12 33.81
N LYS A 218 -10.03 3.09 32.47
CA LYS A 218 -11.09 2.49 31.64
C LYS A 218 -11.32 1.03 32.01
N ILE A 219 -10.25 0.27 32.20
CA ILE A 219 -10.29 -1.15 32.58
C ILE A 219 -10.86 -1.32 34.00
N ASN A 220 -10.47 -0.47 34.94
CA ASN A 220 -11.05 -0.47 36.29
C ASN A 220 -12.56 -0.16 36.27
N ILE A 221 -13.01 0.80 35.45
CA ILE A 221 -14.43 1.14 35.28
C ILE A 221 -15.21 -0.05 34.70
N LEU A 222 -14.69 -0.66 33.63
CA LEU A 222 -15.26 -1.88 33.04
C LEU A 222 -15.44 -2.99 34.08
N LEU A 223 -14.50 -3.14 35.00
CA LEU A 223 -14.55 -4.16 36.06
C LEU A 223 -15.44 -3.78 37.25
N ALA A 224 -15.61 -2.49 37.55
CA ALA A 224 -16.21 -2.01 38.79
C ALA A 224 -17.71 -1.67 38.67
N SER A 225 -18.14 -1.07 37.56
CA SER A 225 -19.51 -0.55 37.42
C SER A 225 -20.29 -1.16 36.26
N GLY A 226 -19.61 -1.66 35.23
CA GLY A 226 -20.28 -1.98 33.96
C GLY A 226 -20.96 -0.75 33.34
N ASP A 227 -20.39 0.43 33.55
CA ASP A 227 -20.85 1.69 32.97
C ASP A 227 -21.11 1.51 31.47
N GLU A 228 -22.35 1.74 31.07
CA GLU A 228 -22.86 1.40 29.75
C GLU A 228 -22.07 2.10 28.64
N ASP A 229 -21.75 3.38 28.81
CA ASP A 229 -20.93 4.15 27.87
C ASP A 229 -19.53 3.55 27.71
N THR A 230 -18.90 3.17 28.82
CA THR A 230 -17.58 2.56 28.80
C THR A 230 -17.62 1.19 28.11
N VAL A 231 -18.62 0.35 28.42
CA VAL A 231 -18.81 -0.96 27.78
C VAL A 231 -19.08 -0.80 26.28
N ASN A 232 -19.96 0.12 25.88
CA ASN A 232 -20.25 0.42 24.49
C ASN A 232 -19.00 0.88 23.73
N SER A 233 -18.22 1.81 24.29
CA SER A 233 -16.98 2.29 23.65
C SER A 233 -15.95 1.16 23.46
N GLU A 234 -15.92 0.20 24.38
CA GLU A 234 -15.02 -0.95 24.31
C GLU A 234 -15.53 -2.00 23.32
N LEU A 235 -16.85 -2.24 23.24
CA LEU A 235 -17.48 -3.08 22.22
C LEU A 235 -17.17 -2.56 20.82
N VAL A 236 -17.33 -1.26 20.57
CA VAL A 236 -16.97 -0.63 19.29
C VAL A 236 -15.50 -0.88 18.97
N THR A 237 -14.61 -0.57 19.92
CA THR A 237 -13.17 -0.75 19.74
C THR A 237 -12.82 -2.21 19.45
N LEU A 238 -13.43 -3.15 20.15
CA LEU A 238 -13.22 -4.58 19.97
C LEU A 238 -13.68 -5.02 18.58
N LEU A 239 -14.96 -4.81 18.25
CA LEU A 239 -15.58 -5.32 17.04
C LEU A 239 -14.96 -4.70 15.78
N SER A 240 -14.59 -3.42 15.80
CA SER A 240 -13.90 -2.76 14.69
C SER A 240 -12.48 -3.28 14.45
N ASN A 241 -11.84 -3.88 15.45
CA ASN A 241 -10.49 -4.43 15.33
C ASN A 241 -10.46 -5.90 14.90
N ILE A 242 -11.61 -6.57 14.79
CA ILE A 242 -11.68 -7.94 14.28
C ILE A 242 -11.45 -7.91 12.77
N HIS A 243 -10.44 -8.64 12.29
CA HIS A 243 -10.16 -8.76 10.86
C HIS A 243 -10.95 -9.92 10.24
N PHE A 244 -12.01 -9.61 9.51
CA PHE A 244 -12.79 -10.60 8.78
C PHE A 244 -12.22 -10.84 7.36
N PRO A 245 -12.11 -12.10 6.90
CA PRO A 245 -11.66 -12.43 5.54
C PRO A 245 -12.61 -11.93 4.43
N LYS A 246 -13.87 -11.71 4.79
CA LYS A 246 -14.96 -11.24 3.92
C LYS A 246 -15.74 -10.16 4.65
N GLU A 247 -16.48 -9.35 3.88
CA GLU A 247 -17.27 -8.26 4.45
C GLU A 247 -18.24 -8.81 5.50
N THR A 248 -18.25 -8.20 6.68
CA THR A 248 -19.07 -8.61 7.81
C THR A 248 -19.31 -7.39 8.66
N ASN A 249 -20.57 -7.01 8.81
CA ASN A 249 -20.97 -5.87 9.62
C ASN A 249 -21.65 -6.36 10.90
N VAL A 250 -21.38 -5.68 12.01
CA VAL A 250 -21.90 -6.08 13.33
C VAL A 250 -22.58 -4.88 13.96
N ASN A 251 -23.89 -4.98 14.10
CA ASN A 251 -24.69 -4.05 14.88
C ASN A 251 -24.93 -4.65 16.27
N PHE A 252 -25.05 -3.81 17.29
CA PHE A 252 -25.24 -4.28 18.64
C PHE A 252 -26.06 -3.32 19.49
N GLU A 253 -26.74 -3.87 20.49
CA GLU A 253 -27.43 -3.13 21.54
C GLU A 253 -27.14 -3.80 22.89
N LEU A 254 -26.84 -3.00 23.90
CA LEU A 254 -26.57 -3.50 25.24
C LEU A 254 -27.83 -3.36 26.10
N ASN A 255 -28.31 -4.48 26.63
CA ASN A 255 -29.43 -4.53 27.55
C ASN A 255 -28.94 -5.10 28.90
N GLN A 256 -28.52 -4.21 29.81
CA GLN A 256 -27.88 -4.58 31.08
C GLN A 256 -26.61 -5.43 30.83
N ASN A 257 -26.65 -6.72 31.18
CA ASN A 257 -25.55 -7.67 30.97
C ASN A 257 -25.78 -8.58 29.75
N ASN A 258 -26.86 -8.37 29.00
CA ASN A 258 -27.17 -9.10 27.77
C ASN A 258 -26.81 -8.24 26.56
N LEU A 259 -25.86 -8.72 25.75
CA LEU A 259 -25.50 -8.09 24.49
C LEU A 259 -26.34 -8.70 23.37
N ILE A 260 -27.12 -7.87 22.68
CA ILE A 260 -27.84 -8.26 21.47
C ILE A 260 -26.95 -7.90 20.28
N LEU A 261 -26.72 -8.86 19.40
CA LEU A 261 -25.90 -8.72 18.20
C LEU A 261 -26.74 -9.04 16.95
N ASP A 262 -26.66 -8.16 15.96
CA ASP A 262 -27.21 -8.39 14.62
C ASP A 262 -26.06 -8.33 13.60
N ILE A 263 -25.83 -9.44 12.91
CA ILE A 263 -24.63 -9.65 12.08
C ILE A 263 -25.02 -9.81 10.63
N ASP A 264 -24.49 -8.91 9.80
CA ASP A 264 -24.51 -9.03 8.35
C ASP A 264 -23.37 -9.96 7.93
N LEU A 265 -23.73 -11.15 7.44
CA LEU A 265 -22.80 -12.17 7.00
C LEU A 265 -22.49 -11.99 5.50
N PRO A 266 -21.28 -12.38 5.06
CA PRO A 266 -20.96 -12.40 3.65
C PRO A 266 -21.92 -13.29 2.87
N GLU A 267 -22.12 -12.99 1.59
CA GLU A 267 -22.91 -13.80 0.69
C GLU A 267 -22.19 -15.11 0.34
N ILE A 268 -22.95 -16.13 -0.04
CA ILE A 268 -22.35 -17.40 -0.48
C ILE A 268 -21.59 -17.21 -1.79
N GLU A 269 -22.01 -16.25 -2.61
CA GLU A 269 -21.40 -15.87 -3.89
C GLU A 269 -19.94 -15.45 -3.71
N ASP A 270 -19.62 -14.77 -2.60
CA ASP A 270 -18.28 -14.28 -2.26
C ASP A 270 -17.25 -15.37 -1.95
N ILE A 271 -17.72 -16.60 -1.67
CA ILE A 271 -16.84 -17.73 -1.41
C ILE A 271 -16.15 -18.14 -2.71
N PRO A 272 -14.81 -18.20 -2.77
CA PRO A 272 -14.09 -18.58 -3.98
C PRO A 272 -14.58 -19.92 -4.54
N ASP A 273 -14.72 -19.97 -5.87
CA ASP A 273 -15.24 -21.13 -6.61
C ASP A 273 -14.14 -22.00 -7.23
N LYS A 274 -12.88 -21.60 -7.08
CA LYS A 274 -11.72 -22.26 -7.69
C LYS A 274 -10.67 -22.59 -6.64
N LYS A 275 -10.02 -23.73 -6.85
CA LYS A 275 -8.83 -24.17 -6.12
C LYS A 275 -7.67 -24.35 -7.07
N TYR A 276 -6.52 -23.77 -6.73
CA TYR A 276 -5.30 -23.80 -7.52
C TYR A 276 -4.33 -24.84 -6.95
N THR A 277 -3.69 -25.64 -7.80
CA THR A 277 -2.69 -26.63 -7.35
C THR A 277 -1.52 -26.65 -8.31
N ALA A 278 -0.33 -26.34 -7.80
CA ALA A 278 0.91 -26.46 -8.56
C ALA A 278 1.38 -27.91 -8.62
N SER A 279 1.90 -28.33 -9.77
CA SER A 279 2.48 -29.66 -9.94
C SER A 279 3.82 -29.80 -9.21
N GLU A 280 4.03 -30.95 -8.55
CA GLU A 280 5.27 -31.29 -7.84
C GLU A 280 6.50 -31.41 -8.75
N SER A 281 6.29 -31.76 -10.03
CA SER A 281 7.38 -32.13 -10.95
C SER A 281 7.35 -31.40 -12.29
N SER A 282 6.28 -30.66 -12.58
CA SER A 282 6.09 -29.95 -13.84
C SER A 282 5.72 -28.48 -13.65
N LEU A 283 6.00 -27.64 -14.65
CA LEU A 283 5.66 -26.22 -14.65
C LEU A 283 4.22 -26.01 -15.10
N ARG A 284 3.27 -26.57 -14.33
CA ARG A 284 1.83 -26.52 -14.59
C ARG A 284 1.08 -26.22 -13.31
N ILE A 285 0.03 -25.41 -13.44
CA ILE A 285 -0.96 -25.15 -12.40
C ILE A 285 -2.26 -25.78 -12.87
N SER A 286 -2.87 -26.58 -11.99
CA SER A 286 -4.21 -27.12 -12.20
C SER A 286 -5.20 -26.22 -11.48
N VAL A 287 -6.26 -25.83 -12.18
CA VAL A 287 -7.42 -25.13 -11.60
C VAL A 287 -8.57 -26.09 -11.55
N LYS A 288 -9.17 -26.25 -10.38
CA LYS A 288 -10.34 -27.08 -10.16
C LYS A 288 -11.47 -26.23 -9.63
N THR A 289 -12.62 -26.23 -10.31
CA THR A 289 -13.85 -25.65 -9.78
C THR A 289 -14.33 -26.47 -8.59
N ILE A 290 -14.64 -25.78 -7.50
CA ILE A 290 -15.19 -26.34 -6.27
C ILE A 290 -16.65 -26.71 -6.53
N SER A 291 -17.07 -27.88 -6.06
CA SER A 291 -18.47 -28.29 -6.22
C SER A 291 -19.40 -27.43 -5.36
N ASP A 292 -20.66 -27.23 -5.79
CA ASP A 292 -21.64 -26.46 -5.01
C ASP A 292 -21.80 -26.97 -3.57
N THR A 293 -21.70 -28.29 -3.38
CA THR A 293 -21.80 -28.91 -2.04
C THR A 293 -20.59 -28.57 -1.18
N GLU A 294 -19.40 -28.54 -1.76
CA GLU A 294 -18.17 -28.15 -1.07
C GLU A 294 -18.17 -26.64 -0.77
N LYS A 295 -18.61 -25.81 -1.71
CA LYS A 295 -18.82 -24.36 -1.51
C LYS A 295 -19.78 -24.07 -0.36
N ARG A 296 -20.92 -24.76 -0.30
CA ARG A 296 -21.88 -24.65 0.81
C ARG A 296 -21.30 -25.08 2.16
N LYS A 297 -20.46 -26.12 2.19
CA LYS A 297 -19.77 -26.54 3.42
C LYS A 297 -18.77 -25.50 3.90
N ILE A 298 -17.97 -24.93 2.98
CA ILE A 298 -17.03 -23.86 3.30
C ILE A 298 -17.80 -22.64 3.85
N TYR A 299 -18.87 -22.23 3.16
CA TYR A 299 -19.73 -21.14 3.62
C TYR A 299 -20.33 -21.39 5.01
N MET A 300 -20.90 -22.58 5.21
CA MET A 300 -21.44 -23.02 6.49
C MET A 300 -20.39 -22.92 7.60
N THR A 301 -19.18 -23.45 7.39
CA THR A 301 -18.12 -23.34 8.40
C THR A 301 -17.69 -21.90 8.61
N HIS A 302 -17.56 -21.11 7.55
CA HIS A 302 -17.13 -19.72 7.62
C HIS A 302 -18.04 -18.87 8.50
N ILE A 303 -19.36 -18.90 8.27
CA ILE A 303 -20.29 -18.07 9.05
C ILE A 303 -20.32 -18.51 10.52
N HIS A 304 -20.19 -19.81 10.82
CA HIS A 304 -20.12 -20.29 12.21
C HIS A 304 -18.80 -19.90 12.87
N SER A 305 -17.69 -19.88 12.12
CA SER A 305 -16.41 -19.39 12.63
C SER A 305 -16.45 -17.87 12.93
N ILE A 306 -17.15 -17.07 12.11
CA ILE A 306 -17.40 -15.64 12.39
C ILE A 306 -18.17 -15.48 13.71
N ILE A 307 -19.30 -16.20 13.85
CA ILE A 307 -20.13 -16.17 15.06
C ILE A 307 -19.32 -16.58 16.29
N PHE A 308 -18.53 -17.66 16.18
CA PHE A 308 -17.67 -18.14 17.25
C PHE A 308 -16.64 -17.09 17.66
N ARG A 309 -15.98 -16.48 16.67
CA ARG A 309 -14.95 -15.46 16.88
C ARG A 309 -15.51 -14.26 17.66
N ILE A 310 -16.67 -13.75 17.24
CA ILE A 310 -17.30 -12.58 17.87
C ILE A 310 -17.69 -12.89 19.33
N ILE A 311 -18.39 -14.00 19.57
CA ILE A 311 -18.82 -14.41 20.92
C ILE A 311 -17.62 -14.59 21.84
N ALA A 312 -16.59 -15.30 21.38
CA ALA A 312 -15.38 -15.56 22.15
C ALA A 312 -14.64 -14.28 22.54
N ASP A 313 -14.44 -13.37 21.58
CA ASP A 313 -13.73 -12.12 21.82
C ASP A 313 -14.49 -11.21 22.80
N VAL A 314 -15.82 -11.11 22.67
CA VAL A 314 -16.66 -10.35 23.61
C VAL A 314 -16.54 -10.93 25.01
N PHE A 315 -16.73 -12.25 25.17
CA PHE A 315 -16.61 -12.89 26.49
C PHE A 315 -15.19 -12.90 27.04
N GLY A 316 -14.16 -12.83 26.19
CA GLY A 316 -12.76 -12.77 26.60
C GLY A 316 -12.33 -11.39 27.09
N LEU A 317 -12.91 -10.31 26.54
CA LEU A 317 -12.44 -8.94 26.82
C LEU A 317 -13.39 -8.08 27.64
N ILE A 318 -14.67 -8.44 27.71
CA ILE A 318 -15.71 -7.66 28.40
C ILE A 318 -16.32 -8.51 29.51
N PRO A 319 -15.80 -8.38 30.75
CA PRO A 319 -16.19 -9.24 31.87
C PRO A 319 -17.66 -9.13 32.27
N THR A 320 -18.27 -7.95 32.09
CA THR A 320 -19.64 -7.63 32.54
C THR A 320 -20.73 -8.25 31.68
N ILE A 321 -20.44 -8.64 30.43
CA ILE A 321 -21.40 -9.34 29.58
C ILE A 321 -21.55 -10.78 30.06
N GLU A 322 -22.76 -11.14 30.48
CA GLU A 322 -23.10 -12.48 30.99
C GLU A 322 -23.86 -13.31 29.97
N LYS A 323 -24.58 -12.65 29.04
CA LYS A 323 -25.35 -13.31 27.98
C LYS A 323 -25.14 -12.58 26.65
N ILE A 324 -25.13 -13.35 25.57
CA ILE A 324 -25.15 -12.85 24.20
C ILE A 324 -26.36 -13.46 23.50
N THR A 325 -27.17 -12.60 22.88
CA THR A 325 -28.24 -12.98 21.95
C THR A 325 -27.80 -12.54 20.56
N LEU A 326 -27.41 -13.50 19.71
CA LEU A 326 -26.84 -13.19 18.40
C LEU A 326 -27.77 -13.66 17.30
N SER A 327 -28.01 -12.81 16.32
CA SER A 327 -28.74 -13.10 15.10
C SER A 327 -27.88 -12.73 13.91
N ALA A 328 -27.83 -13.61 12.91
CA ALA A 328 -26.99 -13.42 11.74
C ALA A 328 -27.78 -13.68 10.46
N TYR A 329 -27.73 -12.72 9.55
CA TYR A 329 -28.44 -12.72 8.28
C TYR A 329 -27.48 -12.59 7.11
N SER A 330 -27.98 -12.87 5.90
CA SER A 330 -27.28 -12.60 4.65
C SER A 330 -28.31 -12.14 3.62
N GLN A 331 -27.90 -11.27 2.70
CA GLN A 331 -28.75 -10.72 1.66
C GLN A 331 -29.00 -11.76 0.56
N ARG A 332 -30.27 -12.13 0.36
CA ARG A 332 -30.63 -13.21 -0.58
C ARG A 332 -31.88 -12.85 -1.37
N PRO A 333 -31.98 -13.29 -2.64
CA PRO A 333 -33.17 -13.05 -3.42
C PRO A 333 -34.35 -13.87 -2.87
N ASN A 334 -35.47 -13.20 -2.63
CA ASN A 334 -36.74 -13.83 -2.37
C ASN A 334 -37.16 -14.64 -3.61
N VAL A 335 -37.46 -15.92 -3.44
CA VAL A 335 -37.78 -16.82 -4.57
C VAL A 335 -39.08 -16.43 -5.28
N GLN A 336 -39.98 -15.72 -4.59
CA GLN A 336 -41.28 -15.31 -5.13
C GLN A 336 -41.21 -13.95 -5.83
N THR A 337 -40.51 -12.97 -5.26
CA THR A 337 -40.48 -11.59 -5.79
C THR A 337 -39.21 -11.27 -6.57
N GLY A 338 -38.11 -11.99 -6.32
CA GLY A 338 -36.78 -11.70 -6.85
C GLY A 338 -36.07 -10.52 -6.17
N GLU A 339 -36.71 -9.88 -5.19
CA GLU A 339 -36.13 -8.79 -4.41
C GLU A 339 -35.08 -9.33 -3.45
N ILE A 340 -34.00 -8.58 -3.26
CA ILE A 340 -32.96 -8.91 -2.28
C ILE A 340 -33.51 -8.52 -0.91
N GLU A 341 -33.60 -9.49 0.00
CA GLU A 341 -34.08 -9.31 1.37
C GLU A 341 -33.07 -9.88 2.37
N ASP A 342 -33.08 -9.33 3.59
CA ASP A 342 -32.29 -9.85 4.70
C ASP A 342 -32.89 -11.17 5.18
N GLN A 343 -32.20 -12.29 4.95
CA GLN A 343 -32.63 -13.61 5.41
C GLN A 343 -31.76 -14.08 6.56
N TYR A 344 -32.34 -14.17 7.76
CA TYR A 344 -31.67 -14.72 8.94
C TYR A 344 -31.37 -16.22 8.75
N LEU A 345 -30.12 -16.61 9.00
CA LEU A 345 -29.62 -17.97 8.78
C LEU A 345 -29.35 -18.72 10.10
N VAL A 346 -28.87 -18.00 11.11
CA VAL A 346 -28.49 -18.54 12.42
C VAL A 346 -28.87 -17.52 13.49
N SER A 347 -29.45 -18.00 14.59
CA SER A 347 -29.64 -17.21 15.81
C SER A 347 -29.33 -18.06 17.02
N VAL A 348 -28.61 -17.53 18.01
CA VAL A 348 -28.15 -18.28 19.17
C VAL A 348 -28.14 -17.42 20.43
N ASN A 349 -28.63 -18.00 21.54
CA ASN A 349 -28.42 -17.44 22.87
C ASN A 349 -27.31 -18.20 23.58
N VAL A 350 -26.31 -17.46 24.05
CA VAL A 350 -25.16 -18.04 24.75
C VAL A 350 -24.97 -17.34 26.09
N GLU A 351 -24.97 -18.12 27.17
CA GLU A 351 -24.55 -17.65 28.48
C GLU A 351 -23.03 -17.84 28.65
N LYS A 352 -22.35 -16.86 29.23
CA LYS A 352 -20.90 -16.91 29.49
C LYS A 352 -20.53 -18.11 30.37
N SER A 353 -21.37 -18.44 31.35
CA SER A 353 -21.24 -19.61 32.22
C SER A 353 -21.14 -20.91 31.42
N SER A 354 -22.02 -21.09 30.43
CA SER A 354 -22.07 -22.24 29.55
C SER A 354 -20.91 -22.22 28.54
N TRP A 355 -20.55 -21.04 28.03
CA TRP A 355 -19.42 -20.86 27.10
C TRP A 355 -18.08 -21.30 27.69
N LYS A 356 -17.87 -21.13 29.01
CA LYS A 356 -16.66 -21.59 29.73
C LYS A 356 -16.43 -23.10 29.67
N SER A 357 -17.43 -23.90 29.30
CA SER A 357 -17.26 -25.34 29.13
C SER A 357 -16.43 -25.71 27.88
N ILE A 358 -16.30 -24.78 26.92
CA ILE A 358 -15.51 -24.97 25.70
C ILE A 358 -14.01 -25.01 26.05
N ASN A 359 -13.31 -26.02 25.54
CA ASN A 359 -11.87 -26.16 25.75
C ASN A 359 -11.05 -25.34 24.74
N PHE A 360 -10.80 -24.07 25.05
CA PHE A 360 -9.98 -23.18 24.24
C PHE A 360 -8.52 -23.64 24.07
N ASN A 361 -7.98 -24.48 24.97
CA ASN A 361 -6.63 -25.03 24.79
C ASN A 361 -6.54 -26.03 23.64
N ASN A 362 -7.68 -26.51 23.13
CA ASN A 362 -7.78 -27.44 22.01
C ASN A 362 -8.69 -26.90 20.90
N ILE A 363 -8.65 -25.57 20.69
CA ILE A 363 -9.55 -24.86 19.77
C ILE A 363 -9.48 -25.37 18.33
N GLU A 364 -8.31 -25.83 17.88
CA GLU A 364 -8.07 -26.38 16.55
C GLU A 364 -8.90 -27.63 16.22
N ASN A 365 -9.37 -28.34 17.25
CA ASN A 365 -10.18 -29.56 17.10
C ASN A 365 -11.67 -29.31 17.36
N ILE A 366 -12.09 -28.06 17.56
CA ILE A 366 -13.49 -27.70 17.74
C ILE A 366 -14.17 -27.65 16.38
N ASN A 367 -15.19 -28.48 16.17
CA ASN A 367 -16.12 -28.28 15.07
C ASN A 367 -17.07 -27.13 15.41
N VAL A 368 -16.76 -25.92 14.94
CA VAL A 368 -17.56 -24.71 15.24
C VAL A 368 -19.04 -24.85 14.85
N VAL A 369 -19.36 -25.66 13.85
CA VAL A 369 -20.74 -25.85 13.37
C VAL A 369 -21.56 -26.69 14.36
N GLU A 370 -20.97 -27.75 14.89
CA GLU A 370 -21.59 -28.63 15.90
C GLU A 370 -21.47 -28.03 17.32
N CYS A 371 -20.45 -27.21 17.57
CA CYS A 371 -20.20 -26.56 18.85
C CYS A 371 -21.43 -25.77 19.34
N PHE A 372 -22.18 -25.14 18.44
CA PHE A 372 -23.34 -24.35 18.84
C PHE A 372 -24.56 -25.18 19.26
N GLU A 373 -24.60 -26.48 18.98
CA GLU A 373 -25.74 -27.35 19.33
C GLU A 373 -25.89 -27.58 20.84
N GLN A 374 -24.86 -27.23 21.62
CA GLN A 374 -24.92 -27.24 23.09
C GLN A 374 -25.62 -26.01 23.69
N PHE A 375 -25.93 -25.00 22.88
CA PHE A 375 -26.59 -23.76 23.29
C PHE A 375 -28.01 -23.68 22.72
N GLU A 376 -28.75 -22.64 23.11
CA GLU A 376 -30.08 -22.38 22.57
C GLU A 376 -29.93 -21.84 21.14
N LEU A 377 -29.99 -22.74 20.15
CA LEU A 377 -29.71 -22.49 18.75
C LEU A 377 -30.97 -22.60 17.88
N VAL A 378 -31.23 -21.58 17.08
CA VAL A 378 -32.17 -21.61 15.96
C VAL A 378 -31.38 -21.58 14.67
N ARG A 379 -31.46 -22.67 13.90
CA ARG A 379 -30.80 -22.82 12.60
C ARG A 379 -31.55 -23.83 11.77
N ASN A 380 -31.78 -23.53 10.49
CA ASN A 380 -32.41 -24.46 9.56
C ASN A 380 -31.49 -24.73 8.37
N MET A 381 -30.76 -25.83 8.40
CA MET A 381 -29.88 -26.21 7.30
C MET A 381 -29.74 -27.72 7.13
N THR A 382 -29.37 -28.14 5.91
CA THR A 382 -28.98 -29.52 5.63
C THR A 382 -27.55 -29.81 6.12
N LYS A 383 -27.18 -31.09 6.27
CA LYS A 383 -25.78 -31.52 6.53
C LYS A 383 -24.79 -31.09 5.43
N THR A 384 -25.30 -30.72 4.25
CA THR A 384 -24.54 -30.20 3.12
C THR A 384 -24.39 -28.67 3.12
N GLY A 385 -24.87 -27.97 4.15
CA GLY A 385 -24.72 -26.52 4.28
C GLY A 385 -25.74 -25.70 3.48
N LEU A 386 -26.83 -26.30 2.99
CA LEU A 386 -27.94 -25.55 2.42
C LEU A 386 -28.80 -24.96 3.54
N PHE A 387 -28.73 -23.64 3.73
CA PHE A 387 -29.53 -22.87 4.70
C PHE A 387 -30.92 -22.51 4.18
N LYS A 388 -31.89 -22.52 5.08
CA LYS A 388 -33.22 -21.93 4.92
C LYS A 388 -33.39 -20.77 5.91
N PRO A 389 -34.19 -19.75 5.58
CA PRO A 389 -34.48 -18.66 6.50
C PRO A 389 -35.07 -19.15 7.82
N ILE A 390 -34.75 -18.45 8.90
CA ILE A 390 -35.28 -18.66 10.24
C ILE A 390 -35.94 -17.38 10.77
N ILE A 391 -36.71 -17.54 11.86
CA ILE A 391 -37.10 -16.41 12.70
C ILE A 391 -36.07 -16.33 13.83
N PRO A 392 -35.32 -15.22 13.97
CA PRO A 392 -34.29 -15.09 15.01
C PRO A 392 -34.90 -14.84 16.40
N PHE A 393 -34.08 -14.97 17.45
CA PHE A 393 -34.50 -14.65 18.83
C PHE A 393 -34.75 -13.16 19.04
N ALA A 394 -33.94 -12.31 18.43
CA ALA A 394 -34.04 -10.86 18.46
C ALA A 394 -33.46 -10.27 17.17
N THR A 395 -33.95 -9.10 16.77
CA THR A 395 -33.43 -8.29 15.68
C THR A 395 -33.24 -6.87 16.20
N LEU A 396 -32.24 -6.15 15.69
CA LEU A 396 -32.14 -4.72 15.96
C LEU A 396 -32.99 -4.01 14.91
N ASN A 397 -34.05 -3.33 15.34
CA ASN A 397 -34.97 -2.64 14.42
C ASN A 397 -34.19 -1.58 13.62
N LYS A 398 -34.05 -1.76 12.31
CA LYS A 398 -33.51 -0.76 11.37
C LYS A 398 -34.46 0.45 11.16
N ASP A 399 -35.68 0.39 11.69
CA ASP A 399 -36.72 1.40 11.49
C ASP A 399 -36.37 2.80 12.07
N ASN A 400 -35.33 2.91 12.90
CA ASN A 400 -34.89 4.21 13.41
C ASN A 400 -34.01 5.01 12.43
N ASP A 401 -33.41 4.38 11.41
CA ASP A 401 -32.60 5.10 10.43
C ASP A 401 -33.49 5.86 9.41
N GLU A 402 -34.64 5.30 9.03
CA GLU A 402 -35.64 6.02 8.23
C GLU A 402 -36.30 7.14 9.04
N ILE A 403 -36.54 6.93 10.35
CA ILE A 403 -37.10 7.96 11.22
C ILE A 403 -36.08 9.08 11.48
N GLU A 404 -34.78 8.78 11.63
CA GLU A 404 -33.75 9.81 11.78
C GLU A 404 -33.53 10.61 10.48
N GLU A 405 -33.52 10.01 9.30
CA GLU A 405 -33.48 10.78 8.04
C GLU A 405 -34.75 11.63 7.83
N ASP A 406 -35.92 11.12 8.19
CA ASP A 406 -37.19 11.86 8.07
C ASP A 406 -37.34 12.95 9.16
N LEU A 407 -36.73 12.76 10.34
CA LEU A 407 -36.61 13.77 11.39
C LEU A 407 -35.55 14.83 11.04
N ILE A 408 -34.39 14.44 10.49
CA ILE A 408 -33.35 15.38 10.01
C ILE A 408 -33.88 16.23 8.87
N ASN A 409 -34.64 15.64 7.94
CA ASN A 409 -35.32 16.38 6.88
C ASN A 409 -36.45 17.27 7.42
N LYS A 410 -37.20 16.85 8.45
CA LYS A 410 -38.19 17.70 9.14
C LYS A 410 -37.56 18.87 9.91
N PHE A 411 -36.40 18.66 10.54
CA PHE A 411 -35.70 19.70 11.30
C PHE A 411 -34.95 20.70 10.42
N GLN A 412 -34.58 20.34 9.18
CA GLN A 412 -34.00 21.29 8.21
C GLN A 412 -35.04 22.13 7.47
N LEU A 413 -36.33 21.81 7.57
CA LEU A 413 -37.42 22.52 6.89
C LEU A 413 -38.18 23.52 7.78
N SER A 414 -37.80 23.69 9.06
CA SER A 414 -38.52 24.60 9.97
C SER A 414 -37.84 25.94 10.28
N ASP A 415 -36.57 26.14 9.92
CA ASP A 415 -35.85 27.39 10.20
C ASP A 415 -35.30 28.02 8.92
N ASN A 416 -36.17 28.61 8.10
CA ASN A 416 -35.78 29.67 7.16
C ASN A 416 -37.04 30.40 6.67
N ASP A 417 -37.49 31.39 7.44
CA ASP A 417 -38.29 32.49 6.90
C ASP A 417 -38.29 33.67 7.88
N GLU A 418 -37.38 34.62 7.71
CA GLU A 418 -37.71 36.03 7.90
C GLU A 418 -37.03 36.89 6.83
N ASN A 419 -37.87 37.35 5.91
CA ASN A 419 -37.60 38.36 4.90
C ASN A 419 -37.86 39.75 5.48
N LEU A 420 -36.95 40.71 5.26
CA LEU A 420 -37.35 42.11 5.07
C LEU A 420 -36.31 42.88 4.24
N ASN A 421 -36.66 43.27 3.01
CA ASN A 421 -36.77 44.68 2.63
C ASN A 421 -37.11 44.88 1.15
N SER A 422 -38.03 45.82 0.93
CA SER A 422 -38.52 46.30 -0.36
C SER A 422 -37.88 47.63 -0.79
N GLN A 423 -37.49 47.69 -2.06
CA GLN A 423 -37.65 48.77 -3.07
C GLN A 423 -37.10 50.21 -2.82
N LEU A 424 -36.30 50.72 -3.78
CA LEU A 424 -36.69 51.77 -4.77
C LEU A 424 -35.53 52.18 -5.74
N LEU A 425 -35.79 52.01 -7.06
CA LEU A 425 -35.43 52.75 -8.31
C LEU A 425 -34.18 53.68 -8.37
N GLU A 426 -33.12 53.41 -9.16
CA GLU A 426 -32.82 53.66 -10.62
C GLU A 426 -31.95 54.94 -10.89
N PRO A 427 -31.22 55.15 -12.03
CA PRO A 427 -30.10 54.39 -12.63
C PRO A 427 -28.91 55.27 -13.17
N GLN A 428 -27.94 54.61 -13.84
CA GLN A 428 -26.89 55.10 -14.79
C GLN A 428 -25.56 55.64 -14.20
N ASP A 429 -24.44 54.92 -14.42
CA ASP A 429 -23.45 55.25 -15.49
C ASP A 429 -22.09 54.48 -15.37
N GLN A 430 -21.74 53.86 -16.50
CA GLN A 430 -20.41 53.71 -17.14
C GLN A 430 -19.13 53.25 -16.37
N VAL A 431 -18.78 51.98 -16.64
CA VAL A 431 -17.45 51.47 -17.08
C VAL A 431 -16.16 52.03 -16.46
N LYS A 432 -15.49 51.20 -15.65
CA LYS A 432 -14.03 50.95 -15.75
C LYS A 432 -13.68 49.57 -15.16
N LYS A 433 -13.42 48.58 -16.02
CA LYS A 433 -12.90 47.25 -15.64
C LYS A 433 -11.46 47.40 -15.11
N LEU A 434 -11.26 47.20 -13.81
CA LEU A 434 -9.97 46.91 -13.20
C LEU A 434 -9.83 45.40 -13.05
N ILE A 435 -8.78 44.82 -13.61
CA ILE A 435 -8.54 43.37 -13.64
C ILE A 435 -8.00 42.95 -12.26
N HIS A 436 -8.70 42.05 -11.56
CA HIS A 436 -8.17 41.39 -10.36
C HIS A 436 -7.04 40.41 -10.76
N PRO A 437 -5.95 40.32 -9.97
CA PRO A 437 -4.86 39.39 -10.27
C PRO A 437 -5.36 37.96 -10.24
N ASN A 438 -5.05 37.20 -11.30
CA ASN A 438 -5.40 35.80 -11.42
C ASN A 438 -4.78 35.01 -10.25
N LYS A 439 -5.50 34.03 -9.66
CA LYS A 439 -5.05 33.30 -8.44
C LYS A 439 -3.64 32.70 -8.59
N TRP A 440 -3.28 32.29 -9.82
CA TRP A 440 -1.96 31.78 -10.17
C TRP A 440 -0.82 32.80 -10.03
N LEU A 441 -1.08 34.09 -10.24
CA LEU A 441 -0.09 35.15 -10.09
C LEU A 441 0.27 35.35 -8.60
N ILE A 442 -0.74 35.28 -7.72
CA ILE A 442 -0.54 35.41 -6.27
C ILE A 442 0.34 34.26 -5.77
N ILE A 443 0.05 33.03 -6.18
CA ILE A 443 0.86 31.84 -5.86
C ILE A 443 2.30 31.99 -6.38
N GLY A 444 2.46 32.47 -7.61
CA GLY A 444 3.79 32.74 -8.20
C GLY A 444 4.61 33.76 -7.40
N ILE A 445 3.99 34.86 -6.94
CA ILE A 445 4.66 35.88 -6.12
C ILE A 445 5.08 35.31 -4.75
N THR A 446 4.27 34.42 -4.15
CA THR A 446 4.63 33.81 -2.86
C THR A 446 5.80 32.84 -2.96
N LEU A 447 5.88 32.02 -4.02
CA LEU A 447 6.89 30.95 -4.15
C LEU A 447 8.19 31.44 -4.80
N PHE A 448 8.11 32.34 -5.78
CA PHE A 448 9.27 32.81 -6.55
C PHE A 448 9.20 34.33 -6.78
N PRO A 449 9.32 35.15 -5.73
CA PRO A 449 9.04 36.59 -5.80
C PRO A 449 9.96 37.36 -6.75
N TYR A 450 11.22 36.93 -6.93
CA TYR A 450 12.16 37.57 -7.88
C TYR A 450 11.72 37.43 -9.35
N ILE A 451 11.04 36.34 -9.71
CA ILE A 451 10.57 36.07 -11.07
C ILE A 451 9.20 36.71 -11.30
N PHE A 452 8.27 36.54 -10.35
CA PHE A 452 6.86 36.89 -10.56
C PHE A 452 6.51 38.34 -10.19
N SER A 453 7.32 39.04 -9.40
CA SER A 453 7.10 40.48 -9.14
C SER A 453 7.21 41.32 -10.42
N TRP A 454 8.08 40.91 -11.36
CA TRP A 454 8.22 41.58 -12.66
C TRP A 454 6.91 41.49 -13.47
N PHE A 455 6.17 40.38 -13.42
CA PHE A 455 4.91 40.23 -14.18
C PHE A 455 3.85 41.27 -13.82
N THR A 456 3.93 41.88 -12.63
CA THR A 456 3.03 42.98 -12.21
C THR A 456 3.30 44.31 -12.93
N LEU A 457 4.44 44.46 -13.62
CA LEU A 457 4.78 45.63 -14.43
C LEU A 457 4.03 45.67 -15.77
N ASN A 458 3.41 44.57 -16.21
CA ASN A 458 2.58 44.55 -17.42
C ASN A 458 1.37 45.49 -17.27
N LYS A 459 0.89 46.04 -18.39
CA LYS A 459 -0.29 46.92 -18.43
C LYS A 459 -1.52 46.12 -17.97
N GLY A 460 -2.20 46.57 -16.91
CA GLY A 460 -3.43 45.94 -16.39
C GLY A 460 -3.49 45.75 -14.88
N TYR A 461 -2.38 45.87 -14.16
CA TYR A 461 -2.34 45.76 -12.69
C TYR A 461 -2.34 47.13 -11.99
N SER A 462 -2.99 47.22 -10.83
CA SER A 462 -3.04 48.46 -10.05
C SER A 462 -1.68 48.80 -9.40
N ASN A 463 -1.45 50.08 -9.13
CA ASN A 463 -0.23 50.53 -8.45
C ASN A 463 -0.05 49.89 -7.06
N LEU A 464 -1.16 49.52 -6.41
CA LEU A 464 -1.16 48.89 -5.09
C LEU A 464 -0.65 47.43 -5.17
N VAL A 465 -1.06 46.66 -6.17
CA VAL A 465 -0.59 45.28 -6.40
C VAL A 465 0.89 45.25 -6.75
N ARG A 466 1.35 46.22 -7.56
CA ARG A 466 2.78 46.40 -7.88
C ARG A 466 3.57 46.67 -6.61
N LEU A 467 3.13 47.61 -5.78
CA LEU A 467 3.82 47.97 -4.54
C LEU A 467 3.97 46.76 -3.60
N ILE A 468 2.90 46.00 -3.37
CA ILE A 468 2.92 44.82 -2.49
C ILE A 468 3.90 43.76 -3.00
N SER A 469 3.91 43.48 -4.30
CA SER A 469 4.77 42.43 -4.88
C SER A 469 6.25 42.78 -4.75
N PHE A 470 6.62 44.05 -5.00
CA PHE A 470 8.00 44.50 -4.86
C PHE A 470 8.47 44.58 -3.40
N ILE A 471 7.59 44.96 -2.46
CA ILE A 471 7.92 44.91 -1.02
C ILE A 471 8.21 43.46 -0.60
N TRP A 472 7.37 42.51 -1.03
CA TRP A 472 7.59 41.09 -0.72
C TRP A 472 8.90 40.55 -1.31
N MET A 473 9.24 40.96 -2.53
CA MET A 473 10.53 40.62 -3.15
C MET A 473 11.72 41.17 -2.36
N ILE A 474 11.66 42.42 -1.88
CA ILE A 474 12.74 43.01 -1.07
C ILE A 474 12.89 42.27 0.26
N VAL A 475 11.79 41.94 0.93
CA VAL A 475 11.82 41.15 2.18
C VAL A 475 12.43 39.78 1.94
N PHE A 476 12.03 39.09 0.86
CA PHE A 476 12.57 37.79 0.51
C PHE A 476 14.09 37.84 0.23
N ILE A 477 14.54 38.85 -0.53
CA ILE A 477 15.98 39.06 -0.79
C ILE A 477 16.73 39.35 0.51
N ALA A 478 16.16 40.15 1.42
CA ALA A 478 16.76 40.43 2.71
C ALA A 478 16.92 39.15 3.56
N ILE A 479 15.91 38.28 3.57
CA ILE A 479 15.97 36.97 4.25
C ILE A 479 17.08 36.09 3.64
N CYS A 480 17.15 35.99 2.31
CA CYS A 480 18.18 35.19 1.64
C CYS A 480 19.62 35.75 1.76
N ILE A 481 19.79 37.02 2.13
CA ILE A 481 21.12 37.62 2.39
C ILE A 481 21.49 37.50 3.88
N SER A 482 20.52 37.24 4.76
CA SER A 482 20.74 37.06 6.20
C SER A 482 21.02 35.62 6.65
N ASP A 483 20.93 34.65 5.74
CA ASP A 483 21.40 33.26 5.86
C ASP A 483 22.68 33.05 5.03
#